data_AF-A0A7S0QRS6-F1
#
_entry.id   AF-A0A7S0QRS6-F1
#
_cell.length_a   1.000
_cell.length_b   1.000
_cell.length_c   1.000
_cell.angle_alpha   90.00
_cell.angle_beta   90.00
_cell.angle_gamma   90.00
#
_symmetry.space_group_name_H-M   'P 1'
#
loop_
_entity.id
_entity.type
_entity.pdbx_description
1 polymer ?
#
loop_
_entity_poly.entity_id
_entity_poly.type
_entity_poly.pdbx_seq_one_letter_code
_entity_poly.pdbx_strand_id
1 'polypeptide(L)'
;PTLLDESDRYRSICLKPASKSSSPDIIFATNAWLNAKKIRLMICIAAKNYRSSELTKSGIDAEIEKANQMFAASGESDQTVLNVLFICATNYAASIQSCFSGAKFYSYKCKHIDEVIVLDLTTEANRALFFGSNSHDWMSSTIEAVIEKVKY
;
A
#
# COMPACT_ATOMS: atom_id res chain seq x y z
N PRO A 1 1.78 6.08 24.70
CA PRO A 1 2.61 4.92 24.30
C PRO A 1 2.56 4.73 22.78
N THR A 2 3.67 4.99 22.10
CA THR A 2 3.82 4.65 20.68
C THR A 2 3.70 3.14 20.51
N LEU A 3 2.89 2.70 19.53
CA LEU A 3 2.58 1.29 19.26
C LEU A 3 3.79 0.46 18.79
N LEU A 4 4.96 1.07 18.63
CA LEU A 4 6.16 0.48 18.02
C LEU A 4 7.39 0.82 18.87
N ASP A 5 8.24 -0.18 19.10
CA ASP A 5 9.57 -0.03 19.72
C ASP A 5 10.63 0.31 18.64
N GLU A 6 11.75 0.90 19.03
CA GLU A 6 12.88 1.17 18.12
C GLU A 6 13.43 -0.11 17.49
N SER A 7 13.33 -1.25 18.17
CA SER A 7 13.75 -2.55 17.66
C SER A 7 12.87 -3.07 16.50
N ASP A 8 11.61 -2.63 16.40
CA ASP A 8 10.70 -2.97 15.29
C ASP A 8 11.08 -2.26 13.98
N ARG A 9 11.91 -1.20 14.02
CA ARG A 9 12.26 -0.36 12.86
C ARG A 9 13.27 -1.01 11.90
N TYR A 10 13.98 -2.05 12.32
CA TYR A 10 15.13 -2.61 11.58
C TYR A 10 14.78 -3.85 10.73
N ARG A 11 13.51 -4.19 10.54
CA ARG A 11 13.07 -5.34 9.71
C ARG A 11 12.20 -4.97 8.52
N SER A 12 12.41 -3.78 7.95
CA SER A 12 11.71 -3.37 6.73
C SER A 12 12.51 -3.81 5.49
N ILE A 13 11.94 -4.72 4.69
CA ILE A 13 12.50 -5.05 3.37
C ILE A 13 11.91 -4.06 2.38
N CYS A 14 12.76 -3.22 1.80
CA CYS A 14 12.39 -2.36 0.67
C CYS A 14 12.76 -3.08 -0.63
N LEU A 15 11.76 -3.52 -1.40
CA LEU A 15 12.01 -4.00 -2.76
C LEU A 15 12.33 -2.79 -3.65
N LYS A 16 13.47 -2.84 -4.33
CA LYS A 16 13.84 -1.85 -5.34
C LYS A 16 12.87 -2.02 -6.53
N PRO A 17 12.22 -0.95 -7.04
CA PRO A 17 11.41 -1.05 -8.24
C PRO A 17 12.23 -1.66 -9.39
N ALA A 18 11.66 -2.62 -10.11
CA ALA A 18 12.33 -3.20 -11.27
C ALA A 18 12.64 -2.10 -12.30
N SER A 19 13.85 -2.09 -12.84
CA SER A 19 14.25 -1.13 -13.87
C SER A 19 13.31 -1.23 -15.07
N LYS A 20 12.68 -0.11 -15.45
CA LYS A 20 11.65 0.05 -16.51
C LYS A 20 10.22 -0.36 -16.12
N SER A 21 9.92 -0.68 -14.86
CA SER A 21 8.53 -0.82 -14.42
C SER A 21 7.80 0.53 -14.48
N SER A 22 6.56 0.54 -14.95
CA SER A 22 5.77 1.77 -15.12
C SER A 22 5.31 2.39 -13.78
N SER A 23 5.40 1.63 -12.67
CA SER A 23 5.05 2.04 -11.30
C SER A 23 5.77 1.17 -10.24
N PRO A 24 5.78 1.53 -8.94
CA PRO A 24 6.29 0.62 -7.90
C PRO A 24 5.53 -0.72 -7.83
N ASP A 25 6.24 -1.80 -7.48
CA ASP A 25 5.72 -3.18 -7.44
C ASP A 25 5.73 -3.76 -6.02
N ILE A 26 5.28 -2.97 -5.04
CA ILE A 26 5.30 -3.19 -3.56
C ILE A 26 6.45 -2.43 -2.89
N ILE A 27 6.09 -1.37 -2.15
CA ILE A 27 6.96 -0.60 -1.28
C ILE A 27 6.56 -0.96 0.16
N PHE A 28 7.53 -1.29 1.00
CA PHE A 28 7.34 -1.57 2.43
C PHE A 28 6.65 -2.91 2.75
N ALA A 29 7.48 -3.92 3.01
CA ALA A 29 7.12 -5.05 3.85
C ALA A 29 7.60 -4.75 5.27
N THR A 30 6.71 -4.36 6.19
CA THR A 30 7.08 -4.31 7.62
C THR A 30 6.64 -5.57 8.32
N ASN A 31 7.43 -5.92 9.31
CA ASN A 31 7.14 -6.99 10.22
C ASN A 31 7.16 -6.42 11.64
N ALA A 32 5.98 -6.10 12.17
CA ALA A 32 5.83 -5.45 13.47
C ALA A 32 5.19 -6.41 14.46
N TRP A 33 5.79 -6.56 15.64
CA TRP A 33 5.21 -7.39 16.68
C TRP A 33 4.32 -6.55 17.61
N LEU A 34 3.01 -6.77 17.54
CA LEU A 34 2.06 -6.17 18.47
C LEU A 34 2.04 -6.96 19.78
N ASN A 35 2.95 -6.62 20.69
CA ASN A 35 3.10 -7.22 22.02
C ASN A 35 1.77 -7.37 22.78
N ALA A 36 0.93 -6.33 22.77
CA ALA A 36 -0.33 -6.31 23.50
C ALA A 36 -1.33 -7.38 23.04
N LYS A 37 -1.27 -7.78 21.77
CA LYS A 37 -2.16 -8.80 21.18
C LYS A 37 -1.44 -10.12 20.90
N LYS A 38 -0.12 -10.19 21.10
CA LYS A 38 0.75 -11.29 20.68
C LYS A 38 0.54 -11.66 19.20
N ILE A 39 0.39 -10.63 18.36
CA ILE A 39 0.18 -10.76 16.92
C ILE A 39 1.36 -10.14 16.18
N ARG A 40 1.79 -10.79 15.12
CA ARG A 40 2.75 -10.28 14.15
C ARG A 40 2.02 -9.69 12.97
N LEU A 41 2.23 -8.41 12.71
CA LEU A 41 1.70 -7.74 11.54
C LEU A 41 2.69 -7.84 10.39
N MET A 42 2.23 -8.40 9.28
CA MET A 42 2.92 -8.37 8.01
C MET A 42 2.18 -7.44 7.07
N ILE A 43 2.77 -6.29 6.75
CA ILE A 43 2.11 -5.27 5.93
C ILE A 43 2.86 -5.13 4.62
N CYS A 44 2.16 -5.23 3.50
CA CYS A 44 2.65 -4.91 2.16
C CYS A 44 1.92 -3.68 1.61
N ILE A 45 2.59 -2.79 0.89
CA ILE A 45 1.95 -1.66 0.20
C ILE A 45 2.26 -1.69 -1.30
N ALA A 46 1.27 -2.02 -2.14
CA ALA A 46 1.36 -1.84 -3.58
C ALA A 46 0.96 -0.42 -3.97
N ALA A 47 1.92 0.40 -4.41
CA ALA A 47 1.67 1.76 -4.88
C ALA A 47 1.81 1.83 -6.40
N LYS A 48 0.73 2.20 -7.10
CA LYS A 48 0.68 2.27 -8.56
C LYS A 48 0.45 3.69 -9.05
N ASN A 49 1.45 4.26 -9.69
CA ASN A 49 1.31 5.55 -10.36
C ASN A 49 0.94 5.33 -11.83
N TYR A 50 -0.36 5.39 -12.13
CA TYR A 50 -0.85 5.24 -13.49
C TYR A 50 -1.26 6.60 -14.06
N ARG A 51 -0.60 7.02 -15.15
CA ARG A 51 -0.94 8.25 -15.89
C ARG A 51 -1.91 8.00 -17.04
N SER A 52 -1.68 6.93 -17.81
CA SER A 52 -2.44 6.60 -19.03
C SER A 52 -3.19 5.28 -18.94
N SER A 53 -2.97 4.53 -17.86
CA SER A 53 -3.67 3.28 -17.56
C SER A 53 -4.48 3.43 -16.28
N GLU A 54 -5.34 2.47 -16.00
CA GLU A 54 -6.20 2.45 -14.83
C GLU A 54 -5.91 1.18 -14.04
N LEU A 55 -5.97 1.26 -12.70
CA LEU A 55 -6.01 0.05 -11.90
C LEU A 55 -7.39 -0.59 -12.09
N THR A 56 -7.40 -1.79 -12.67
CA THR A 56 -8.60 -2.63 -12.84
C THR A 56 -8.71 -3.65 -11.70
N LYS A 57 -9.85 -4.35 -11.63
CA LYS A 57 -10.03 -5.46 -10.68
C LYS A 57 -9.01 -6.57 -10.91
N SER A 58 -8.71 -6.90 -12.17
CA SER A 58 -7.65 -7.87 -12.50
C SER A 58 -6.27 -7.40 -12.05
N GLY A 59 -6.01 -6.08 -12.07
CA GLY A 59 -4.81 -5.49 -11.49
C GLY A 59 -4.75 -5.69 -9.98
N ILE A 60 -5.86 -5.47 -9.26
CA ILE A 60 -5.95 -5.75 -7.82
C ILE A 60 -5.69 -7.24 -7.53
N ASP A 61 -6.34 -8.15 -8.26
CA ASP A 61 -6.19 -9.58 -8.07
C ASP A 61 -4.72 -10.02 -8.32
N ALA A 62 -4.04 -9.43 -9.31
CA ALA A 62 -2.62 -9.70 -9.57
C ALA A 62 -1.70 -9.23 -8.42
N GLU A 63 -1.99 -8.09 -7.79
CA GLU A 63 -1.22 -7.64 -6.62
C GLU A 63 -1.49 -8.48 -5.37
N ILE A 64 -2.72 -8.97 -5.20
CA ILE A 64 -3.08 -9.95 -4.16
C ILE A 64 -2.27 -11.23 -4.34
N GLU A 65 -2.15 -11.74 -5.57
CA GLU A 65 -1.39 -12.96 -5.83
C GLU A 65 0.11 -12.79 -5.54
N LYS A 66 0.70 -11.65 -5.91
CA LYS A 66 2.09 -11.33 -5.54
C LYS A 66 2.27 -11.26 -4.03
N ALA A 67 1.37 -10.58 -3.32
CA ALA A 67 1.42 -10.46 -1.87
C ALA A 67 1.29 -11.83 -1.18
N ASN A 68 0.39 -12.70 -1.66
CA ASN A 68 0.26 -14.07 -1.15
C ASN A 68 1.55 -14.87 -1.29
N GLN A 69 2.25 -14.77 -2.42
CA GLN A 69 3.54 -15.43 -2.61
C GLN A 69 4.59 -14.90 -1.61
N MET A 70 4.59 -13.59 -1.33
CA MET A 70 5.47 -13.00 -0.32
C MET A 70 5.14 -13.49 1.09
N PHE A 71 3.87 -13.52 1.48
CA PHE A 71 3.44 -14.01 2.79
C PHE A 71 3.68 -15.52 2.96
N ALA A 72 3.55 -16.32 1.90
CA ALA A 72 3.88 -17.73 1.93
C ALA A 72 5.40 -17.95 2.09
N ALA A 73 6.22 -17.16 1.39
CA ALA A 73 7.67 -17.26 1.45
C ALA A 73 8.26 -16.89 2.82
N SER A 74 7.56 -16.10 3.65
CA SER A 74 7.98 -15.82 5.03
C SER A 74 7.97 -17.06 5.93
N GLY A 75 7.29 -18.15 5.56
CA GLY A 75 7.29 -19.41 6.32
C GLY A 75 6.55 -19.35 7.67
N GLU A 76 5.84 -18.26 7.94
CA GLU A 76 5.14 -18.03 9.21
C GLU A 76 3.64 -18.27 9.01
N SER A 77 3.23 -19.53 9.08
CA SER A 77 1.82 -19.96 8.94
C SER A 77 1.10 -20.09 10.28
N ASP A 78 1.51 -19.33 11.29
CA ASP A 78 0.99 -19.47 12.65
C ASP A 78 -0.23 -18.56 12.89
N GLN A 79 -1.14 -18.96 13.77
CA GLN A 79 -2.40 -18.22 14.08
C GLN A 79 -2.17 -16.81 14.68
N THR A 80 -0.91 -16.44 14.86
CA THR A 80 -0.47 -15.17 15.41
C THR A 80 -0.03 -14.18 14.34
N VAL A 81 -0.06 -14.53 13.05
CA VAL A 81 0.30 -13.63 11.95
C VAL A 81 -0.94 -13.02 11.32
N LEU A 82 -0.94 -11.70 11.12
CA LEU A 82 -1.98 -10.98 10.41
C LEU A 82 -1.36 -10.27 9.20
N ASN A 83 -1.77 -10.72 8.02
CA ASN A 83 -1.31 -10.25 6.72
C ASN A 83 -2.22 -9.14 6.22
N VAL A 84 -1.65 -7.95 5.98
CA VAL A 84 -2.35 -6.78 5.47
C VAL A 84 -1.72 -6.34 4.15
N LEU A 85 -2.55 -6.13 3.14
CA LEU A 85 -2.13 -5.55 1.86
C LEU A 85 -2.83 -4.22 1.66
N PHE A 86 -2.06 -3.14 1.55
CA PHE A 86 -2.54 -1.86 1.04
C PHE A 86 -2.31 -1.79 -0.46
N ILE A 87 -3.32 -1.42 -1.22
CA ILE A 87 -3.21 -1.16 -2.66
C ILE A 87 -3.63 0.29 -2.88
N CYS A 88 -2.74 1.10 -3.41
CA CYS A 88 -3.00 2.51 -3.63
C CYS A 88 -2.60 2.90 -5.05
N ALA A 89 -3.43 3.68 -5.72
CA ALA A 89 -3.20 4.10 -7.09
C ALA A 89 -3.74 5.50 -7.35
N THR A 90 -3.10 6.19 -8.30
CA THR A 90 -3.51 7.54 -8.72
C THR A 90 -4.60 7.54 -9.78
N ASN A 91 -4.88 6.38 -10.39
CA ASN A 91 -5.95 6.22 -11.37
C ASN A 91 -6.57 4.82 -11.29
N TYR A 92 -7.90 4.77 -11.31
CA TYR A 92 -8.70 3.55 -11.12
C TYR A 92 -9.78 3.44 -12.18
N ALA A 93 -10.09 2.21 -12.58
CA ALA A 93 -11.25 1.95 -13.43
C ALA A 93 -12.55 2.37 -12.70
N ALA A 94 -13.55 2.84 -13.45
CA ALA A 94 -14.82 3.31 -12.89
C ALA A 94 -15.50 2.30 -11.94
N SER A 95 -15.38 1.00 -12.25
CA SER A 95 -15.89 -0.09 -11.40
C SER A 95 -15.25 -0.11 -10.00
N ILE A 96 -13.99 0.27 -9.86
CA ILE A 96 -13.33 0.41 -8.57
C ILE A 96 -13.64 1.76 -7.93
N GLN A 97 -13.67 2.84 -8.73
CA GLN A 97 -14.00 4.17 -8.20
C GLN A 97 -15.36 4.19 -7.49
N SER A 98 -16.37 3.52 -8.08
CA SER A 98 -17.69 3.37 -7.46
C SER A 98 -17.68 2.63 -6.12
N CYS A 99 -16.67 1.79 -5.84
CA CYS A 99 -16.56 1.07 -4.58
C CYS A 99 -16.15 1.98 -3.41
N PHE A 100 -15.51 3.13 -3.67
CA PHE A 100 -15.14 4.06 -2.62
C PHE A 100 -16.36 4.71 -1.96
N SER A 101 -17.49 4.89 -2.66
CA SER A 101 -18.76 5.40 -2.10
C SER A 101 -18.61 6.69 -1.25
N GLY A 102 -17.69 7.59 -1.62
CA GLY A 102 -17.38 8.81 -0.87
C GLY A 102 -16.40 8.65 0.32
N ALA A 103 -15.99 7.42 0.62
CA ALA A 103 -14.87 7.14 1.51
C ALA A 103 -13.52 7.28 0.78
N LYS A 104 -12.43 7.33 1.55
CA LYS A 104 -11.05 7.44 1.01
C LYS A 104 -10.40 6.07 0.80
N PHE A 105 -11.11 5.00 1.12
CA PHE A 105 -10.65 3.64 0.97
C PHE A 105 -11.84 2.69 0.94
N TYR A 106 -11.62 1.45 0.49
CA TYR A 106 -12.55 0.35 0.73
C TYR A 106 -11.79 -0.94 1.02
N SER A 107 -12.42 -1.84 1.77
CA SER A 107 -11.88 -3.16 2.08
C SER A 107 -12.23 -4.14 0.96
N TYR A 108 -11.21 -4.79 0.41
CA TYR A 108 -11.34 -5.84 -0.59
C TYR A 108 -11.30 -7.20 0.09
N LYS A 109 -12.37 -7.99 -0.06
CA LYS A 109 -12.41 -9.33 0.54
C LYS A 109 -11.65 -10.33 -0.33
N CYS A 110 -10.70 -11.04 0.27
CA CYS A 110 -10.04 -12.19 -0.36
C CYS A 110 -9.88 -13.33 0.67
N LYS A 111 -9.54 -14.54 0.21
CA LYS A 111 -9.47 -15.72 1.08
C LYS A 111 -8.13 -15.91 1.80
N HIS A 112 -7.06 -15.30 1.29
CA HIS A 112 -5.68 -15.67 1.64
C HIS A 112 -4.91 -14.57 2.39
N ILE A 113 -5.41 -13.33 2.35
CA ILE A 113 -4.89 -12.19 3.09
C ILE A 113 -5.98 -11.75 4.06
N ASP A 114 -5.62 -11.57 5.34
CA ASP A 114 -6.57 -11.21 6.38
C ASP A 114 -7.29 -9.89 6.07
N GLU A 115 -6.53 -8.92 5.54
CA GLU A 115 -7.10 -7.64 5.14
C GLU A 115 -6.44 -7.09 3.87
N VAL A 116 -7.27 -6.71 2.90
CA VAL A 116 -6.82 -5.95 1.72
C VAL A 116 -7.53 -4.61 1.73
N ILE A 117 -6.77 -3.52 1.76
CA ILE A 117 -7.28 -2.15 1.84
C ILE A 117 -6.88 -1.43 0.57
N VAL A 118 -7.87 -0.99 -0.21
CA VAL A 118 -7.63 -0.20 -1.41
C VAL A 118 -7.83 1.28 -1.06
N LEU A 119 -6.78 2.09 -1.20
CA LEU A 119 -6.75 3.50 -0.80
C LEU A 119 -6.88 4.42 -2.02
N ASP A 120 -7.85 5.32 -2.01
CA ASP A 120 -8.06 6.28 -3.10
C ASP A 120 -7.00 7.39 -3.08
N LEU A 121 -6.05 7.36 -4.01
CA LEU A 121 -5.06 8.44 -4.22
C LEU A 121 -5.35 9.29 -5.46
N THR A 122 -6.57 9.28 -5.98
CA THR A 122 -6.93 10.02 -7.21
C THR A 122 -6.84 11.54 -7.06
N THR A 123 -7.13 12.05 -5.85
CA THR A 123 -7.12 13.50 -5.57
C THR A 123 -5.88 13.91 -4.77
N GLU A 124 -5.40 15.13 -5.00
CA GLU A 124 -4.30 15.74 -4.21
C GLU A 124 -4.61 15.73 -2.71
N ALA A 125 -5.86 16.04 -2.34
CA ALA A 125 -6.29 16.04 -0.93
C ALA A 125 -6.18 14.65 -0.28
N ASN A 126 -6.50 13.58 -1.02
CA ASN A 126 -6.36 12.22 -0.49
C ASN A 126 -4.87 11.81 -0.41
N ARG A 127 -4.06 12.20 -1.40
CA ARG A 127 -2.61 11.99 -1.36
C ARG A 127 -1.96 12.70 -0.18
N ALA A 128 -2.28 13.97 0.01
CA ALA A 128 -1.73 14.77 1.09
C ALA A 128 -2.13 14.21 2.47
N LEU A 129 -3.36 13.69 2.62
CA LEU A 129 -3.74 12.99 3.84
C LEU A 129 -2.93 11.71 4.06
N PHE A 130 -2.75 10.90 3.01
CA PHE A 130 -2.02 9.64 3.10
C PHE A 130 -0.54 9.85 3.45
N PHE A 131 0.12 10.81 2.80
CA PHE A 131 1.52 11.13 3.03
C PHE A 131 1.75 12.06 4.23
N GLY A 132 0.69 12.54 4.89
CA GLY A 132 0.78 13.50 5.99
C GLY A 132 1.35 14.86 5.56
N SER A 133 1.15 15.26 4.29
CA SER A 133 1.69 16.51 3.74
C SER A 133 0.76 17.71 3.82
N ASN A 134 -0.41 17.54 4.43
CA ASN A 134 -1.39 18.60 4.65
C ASN A 134 -0.84 19.83 5.40
N SER A 135 0.22 19.67 6.18
CA SER A 135 0.84 20.75 6.96
C SER A 135 2.05 21.40 6.28
N HIS A 136 2.45 20.92 5.09
CA HIS A 136 3.68 21.34 4.42
C HIS A 136 3.49 21.45 2.90
N ASP A 137 3.23 22.66 2.42
CA ASP A 137 2.99 22.95 1.00
C ASP A 137 4.11 22.41 0.10
N TRP A 138 5.37 22.62 0.49
CA TRP A 138 6.53 22.14 -0.28
C TRP A 138 6.56 20.61 -0.41
N MET A 139 6.12 19.88 0.62
CA MET A 139 6.12 18.41 0.63
C MET A 139 5.00 17.89 -0.27
N SER A 140 3.83 18.51 -0.22
CA SER A 140 2.73 18.23 -1.14
C SER A 140 3.15 18.48 -2.59
N SER A 141 3.71 19.66 -2.91
CA SER A 141 4.23 19.95 -4.25
C SER A 141 5.31 18.95 -4.70
N THR A 142 6.14 18.49 -3.77
CA THR A 142 7.18 17.51 -4.08
C THR A 142 6.60 16.16 -4.46
N ILE A 143 5.62 15.68 -3.68
CA ILE A 143 4.89 14.43 -3.94
C ILE A 143 4.19 14.51 -5.30
N GLU A 144 3.52 15.62 -5.59
CA GLU A 144 2.83 15.80 -6.87
C GLU A 144 3.81 15.79 -8.04
N ALA A 145 4.92 16.53 -7.97
CA ALA A 145 5.93 16.50 -9.02
C ALA A 145 6.54 15.10 -9.24
N VAL A 146 6.75 14.32 -8.17
CA VAL A 146 7.22 12.93 -8.26
C VAL A 146 6.19 12.04 -8.94
N ILE A 147 4.91 12.18 -8.60
CA ILE A 147 3.80 11.46 -9.23
C ILE A 147 3.68 11.86 -10.70
N GLU A 148 3.82 13.14 -10.99
CA GLU A 148 3.80 13.66 -12.34
C GLU A 148 5.09 13.36 -13.12
N LYS A 149 6.12 12.77 -12.49
CA LYS A 149 7.44 12.54 -13.09
C LYS A 149 7.99 13.82 -13.75
N VAL A 150 7.66 14.99 -13.22
CA VAL A 150 8.18 16.27 -13.71
C VAL A 150 9.63 16.34 -13.25
N LYS A 151 10.55 16.53 -14.19
CA LYS A 151 11.97 16.69 -13.85
C LYS A 151 12.15 18.01 -13.11
N TYR A 152 12.83 17.94 -11.97
CA TYR A 152 13.48 19.10 -11.34
C TYR A 152 14.75 19.46 -12.11
#